data_AF-A0A0C2JLQ9-F1
#
_entry.id   AF-A0A0C2JLQ9-F1
#
_cell.length_a   1.000
_cell.length_b   1.000
_cell.length_c   1.000
_cell.angle_alpha   90.00
_cell.angle_beta   90.00
_cell.angle_gamma   90.00
#
_symmetry.space_group_name_H-M   'P 1'
#
loop_
_entity.id
_entity.type
_entity.pdbx_description
1 polymer ?
#
loop_
_entity_poly.entity_id
_entity_poly.type
_entity_poly.pdbx_seq_one_letter_code
_entity_poly.pdbx_strand_id
1 'polypeptide(L)'
;MLEYLYRSINVYFEKHSIEDHTVEDQFLFIQYIISSISNLCLPISAHFLDIINQTFSRLITYPSLDLHVQFLYGQFLSKVVNFSEDRASFSFFSITRIKFFLINVIRSLSNQTYVLKFKEEQTILLYEDLKQKHISMITEDLINNIFLGLQTGYINHAITKSTDFLETEEFKTYKKIMFRILFIFNQSNHINKRRADSIISLIKPYSRNETEIPMTHNISENLTDITYLSGMSKQIMLDQSVQFEKLWVWFTRLYERKFIYGDLKSKYADLSFIHKYQ
;
A
#
# COMPACT_ATOMS: atom_id res chain seq x y z
N MET A 1 26.25 8.93 6.65
CA MET A 1 25.46 10.07 6.14
C MET A 1 23.99 9.99 6.57
N LEU A 2 23.27 8.90 6.29
CA LEU A 2 21.84 8.77 6.67
C LEU A 2 21.58 8.90 8.18
N GLU A 3 22.40 8.26 9.02
CA GLU A 3 22.24 8.37 10.49
C GLU A 3 22.45 9.79 11.01
N TYR A 4 23.42 10.52 10.43
CA TYR A 4 23.67 11.92 10.79
C TYR A 4 22.47 12.81 10.43
N LEU A 5 21.89 12.60 9.25
CA LEU A 5 20.69 13.34 8.82
C LEU A 5 19.49 13.02 9.71
N TYR A 6 19.28 11.75 10.06
CA TYR A 6 18.23 11.35 11.02
C TYR A 6 18.38 12.06 12.37
N ARG A 7 19.60 12.06 12.95
CA ARG A 7 19.87 12.77 14.20
C ARG A 7 19.65 14.28 14.08
N SER A 8 20.02 14.86 12.94
CA SER A 8 19.83 16.30 12.68
C SER A 8 18.35 16.66 12.61
N ILE A 9 17.53 15.82 11.97
CA ILE A 9 16.07 16.00 11.92
C ILE A 9 15.45 15.85 13.31
N ASN A 10 15.97 14.94 14.14
CA ASN A 10 15.52 14.83 15.53
C ASN A 10 15.75 16.15 16.30
N VAL A 11 16.97 16.69 16.25
CA VAL A 11 17.31 17.98 16.89
C VAL A 11 16.48 19.14 16.32
N TYR A 12 16.10 19.06 15.05
CA TYR A 12 15.24 20.05 14.43
C TYR A 12 13.81 20.00 15.00
N PHE A 13 13.19 18.82 15.10
CA PHE A 13 11.83 18.68 15.65
C PHE A 13 11.74 18.85 17.17
N GLU A 14 12.86 18.85 17.87
CA GLU A 14 12.92 19.32 19.27
C GLU A 14 12.68 20.84 19.39
N LYS A 15 12.90 21.61 18.30
CA LYS A 15 12.81 23.07 18.29
C LYS A 15 11.65 23.61 17.45
N HIS A 16 11.19 22.85 16.47
CA HIS A 16 10.19 23.26 15.49
C HIS A 16 9.07 22.25 15.41
N SER A 17 7.83 22.73 15.28
CA SER A 17 6.70 21.82 15.10
C SER A 17 6.70 21.31 13.66
N ILE A 18 6.41 20.02 13.46
CA ILE A 18 6.13 19.51 12.11
C ILE A 18 4.97 20.24 11.45
N GLU A 19 4.08 20.83 12.25
CA GLU A 19 2.92 21.57 11.77
C GLU A 19 3.26 22.90 11.11
N ASP A 20 4.45 23.44 11.36
CA ASP A 20 4.95 24.70 10.81
C ASP A 20 5.33 24.57 9.32
N HIS A 21 5.38 23.33 8.80
CA HIS A 21 5.75 23.02 7.43
C HIS A 21 4.56 22.91 6.48
N THR A 22 4.84 23.00 5.18
CA THR A 22 3.87 22.69 4.13
C THR A 22 3.46 21.22 4.21
N VAL A 23 2.29 20.87 3.65
CA VAL A 23 1.79 19.49 3.69
C VAL A 23 2.74 18.55 2.93
N GLU A 24 3.32 19.04 1.86
CA GLU A 24 4.33 18.41 1.02
C GLU A 24 5.60 18.10 1.83
N ASP A 25 6.14 19.10 2.53
CA ASP A 25 7.33 18.93 3.36
C ASP A 25 7.07 17.95 4.51
N GLN A 26 5.91 18.05 5.18
CA GLN A 26 5.51 17.11 6.23
C GLN A 26 5.53 15.68 5.70
N PHE A 27 4.95 15.45 4.53
CA PHE A 27 4.94 14.14 3.90
C PHE A 27 6.36 13.61 3.66
N LEU A 28 7.24 14.44 3.08
CA LEU A 28 8.62 14.07 2.78
C LEU A 28 9.42 13.77 4.05
N PHE A 29 9.25 14.56 5.11
CA PHE A 29 9.87 14.31 6.41
C PHE A 29 9.42 12.97 6.99
N ILE A 30 8.13 12.67 7.00
CA ILE A 30 7.63 11.39 7.51
C ILE A 30 8.11 10.22 6.66
N GLN A 31 8.09 10.35 5.33
CA GLN A 31 8.61 9.32 4.43
C GLN A 31 10.10 9.03 4.71
N TYR A 32 10.89 10.07 4.93
CA TYR A 32 12.30 9.97 5.27
C TYR A 32 12.52 9.32 6.64
N ILE A 33 11.77 9.74 7.67
CA ILE A 33 11.87 9.19 9.03
C ILE A 33 11.55 7.69 9.01
N ILE A 34 10.43 7.28 8.41
CA ILE A 34 10.03 5.86 8.29
C ILE A 34 11.13 5.06 7.59
N SER A 35 11.67 5.59 6.49
CA SER A 35 12.72 4.93 5.72
C SER A 35 14.02 4.81 6.52
N SER A 36 14.39 5.84 7.28
CA SER A 36 15.60 5.85 8.09
C SER A 36 15.51 4.86 9.25
N ILE A 37 14.38 4.83 9.96
CA ILE A 37 14.13 3.88 11.05
C ILE A 37 14.32 2.44 10.53
N SER A 38 13.70 2.12 9.40
CA SER A 38 13.77 0.80 8.79
C SER A 38 15.16 0.41 8.30
N ASN A 39 15.78 1.26 7.49
CA ASN A 39 17.04 0.93 6.82
C ASN A 39 18.23 0.90 7.79
N LEU A 40 18.15 1.66 8.88
CA LEU A 40 19.21 1.75 9.89
C LEU A 40 18.90 0.90 11.13
N CYS A 41 17.78 0.16 11.14
CA CYS A 41 17.29 -0.61 12.28
C CYS A 41 17.27 0.21 13.59
N LEU A 42 16.84 1.47 13.51
CA LEU A 42 16.85 2.36 14.67
C LEU A 42 15.64 2.09 15.56
N PRO A 43 15.79 2.20 16.90
CA PRO A 43 14.65 2.16 17.79
C PRO A 43 13.75 3.39 17.53
N ILE A 44 12.44 3.18 17.51
CA ILE A 44 11.45 4.25 17.42
C ILE A 44 11.34 4.89 18.80
N SER A 45 11.64 6.18 18.92
CA SER A 45 11.35 6.91 20.15
C SER A 45 9.86 7.22 20.26
N ALA A 46 9.34 7.37 21.48
CA ALA A 46 7.95 7.80 21.69
C ALA A 46 7.67 9.15 20.99
N HIS A 47 8.63 10.07 21.04
CA HIS A 47 8.54 11.36 20.36
C HIS A 47 8.32 11.23 18.85
N PHE A 48 9.06 10.36 18.15
CA PHE A 48 8.84 10.14 16.71
C PHE A 48 7.49 9.50 16.41
N LEU A 49 7.04 8.59 17.28
CA LEU A 49 5.72 8.00 17.14
C LEU A 49 4.62 9.05 17.26
N ASP A 50 4.75 10.01 18.19
CA ASP A 50 3.83 11.13 18.33
C ASP A 50 3.84 12.03 17.09
N ILE A 51 5.02 12.38 16.56
CA ILE A 51 5.16 13.16 15.32
C ILE A 51 4.47 12.45 14.15
N ILE A 52 4.69 11.15 13.97
CA ILE A 52 4.08 10.34 12.90
C ILE A 52 2.55 10.34 13.05
N ASN A 53 2.04 10.08 14.26
CA ASN A 53 0.61 10.01 14.52
C ASN A 53 -0.10 11.36 14.34
N GLN A 54 0.51 12.45 14.82
CA GLN A 54 0.01 13.81 14.62
C GLN A 54 -0.04 14.16 13.14
N THR A 55 1.03 13.83 12.40
CA THR A 55 1.09 14.08 10.96
C THR A 55 0.05 13.26 10.21
N PHE A 56 -0.12 11.97 10.52
CA PHE A 56 -1.19 11.16 9.91
C PHE A 56 -2.59 11.71 10.23
N SER A 57 -2.83 12.13 11.47
CA SER A 57 -4.10 12.73 11.89
C SER A 57 -4.40 14.04 11.16
N ARG A 58 -3.36 14.81 10.81
CA ARG A 58 -3.50 16.00 9.99
C ARG A 58 -3.69 15.67 8.52
N LEU A 59 -2.84 14.81 7.94
CA LEU A 59 -2.87 14.48 6.51
C LEU A 59 -4.20 13.83 6.09
N ILE A 60 -4.83 13.02 6.95
CA ILE A 60 -6.13 12.40 6.66
C ILE A 60 -7.27 13.42 6.55
N THR A 61 -7.09 14.64 7.05
CA THR A 61 -8.08 15.73 6.87
C THR A 61 -8.15 16.26 5.44
N TYR A 62 -7.18 15.90 4.58
CA TYR A 62 -7.14 16.25 3.16
C TYR A 62 -7.60 15.06 2.31
N PRO A 63 -8.86 15.01 1.83
CA PRO A 63 -9.39 13.82 1.16
C PRO A 63 -8.62 13.42 -0.11
N SER A 64 -8.02 14.39 -0.79
CA SER A 64 -7.18 14.15 -1.97
C SER A 64 -5.84 13.47 -1.65
N LEU A 65 -5.39 13.50 -0.39
CA LEU A 65 -4.13 12.90 0.04
C LEU A 65 -4.31 11.53 0.70
N ASP A 66 -5.54 11.04 0.83
CA ASP A 66 -5.84 9.81 1.59
C ASP A 66 -5.00 8.62 1.09
N LEU A 67 -4.87 8.43 -0.24
CA LEU A 67 -4.04 7.37 -0.79
C LEU A 67 -2.55 7.50 -0.42
N HIS A 68 -2.04 8.74 -0.37
CA HIS A 68 -0.66 9.04 0.02
C HIS A 68 -0.44 8.72 1.49
N VAL A 69 -1.42 9.03 2.34
CA VAL A 69 -1.41 8.63 3.76
C VAL A 69 -1.42 7.12 3.91
N GLN A 70 -2.26 6.40 3.16
CA GLN A 70 -2.25 4.94 3.20
C GLN A 70 -0.93 4.34 2.71
N PHE A 71 -0.25 4.98 1.76
CA PHE A 71 1.10 4.61 1.36
C PHE A 71 2.10 4.74 2.53
N LEU A 72 2.15 5.90 3.22
CA LEU A 72 3.03 6.08 4.37
C LEU A 72 2.69 5.13 5.52
N TYR A 73 1.40 4.94 5.79
CA TYR A 73 0.93 4.06 6.84
C TYR A 73 1.32 2.61 6.57
N GLY A 74 1.15 2.13 5.33
CA GLY A 74 1.61 0.79 4.95
C GLY A 74 3.14 0.67 5.02
N GLN A 75 3.88 1.73 4.67
CA GLN A 75 5.34 1.74 4.80
C GLN A 75 5.72 1.56 6.27
N PHE A 76 5.14 2.38 7.15
CA PHE A 76 5.33 2.27 8.60
C PHE A 76 4.99 0.87 9.13
N LEU A 77 3.82 0.33 8.78
CA LEU A 77 3.43 -1.02 9.21
C LEU A 77 4.42 -2.10 8.76
N SER A 78 4.83 -2.08 7.50
CA SER A 78 5.72 -3.10 6.94
C SER A 78 7.14 -3.03 7.48
N LYS A 79 7.68 -1.82 7.62
CA LYS A 79 9.09 -1.57 7.84
C LYS A 79 9.48 -1.37 9.29
N VAL A 80 8.52 -0.93 10.10
CA VAL A 80 8.76 -0.43 11.46
C VAL A 80 8.05 -1.30 12.48
N VAL A 81 6.81 -1.70 12.21
CA VAL A 81 6.03 -2.56 13.10
C VAL A 81 6.31 -4.06 12.86
N ASN A 82 6.96 -4.38 11.74
CA ASN A 82 7.38 -5.72 11.30
C ASN A 82 6.30 -6.82 11.45
N PHE A 83 5.57 -7.12 10.35
CA PHE A 83 4.58 -8.20 10.32
C PHE A 83 5.15 -9.60 10.65
N SER A 84 6.48 -9.78 10.57
CA SER A 84 7.13 -11.09 10.55
C SER A 84 7.74 -11.56 11.88
N GLU A 85 7.95 -10.66 12.85
CA GLU A 85 8.76 -10.96 14.03
C GLU A 85 8.03 -11.74 15.13
N ASP A 86 6.69 -11.78 15.11
CA ASP A 86 5.92 -12.53 16.11
C ASP A 86 5.26 -13.78 15.50
N ARG A 87 6.09 -14.82 15.27
CA ARG A 87 5.63 -16.09 14.67
C ARG A 87 4.73 -16.92 15.58
N ALA A 88 4.88 -16.76 16.89
CA ALA A 88 4.08 -17.47 17.88
C ALA A 88 2.74 -16.77 18.14
N SER A 89 2.70 -15.46 17.95
CA SER A 89 1.47 -14.69 17.95
C SER A 89 1.39 -13.83 16.69
N PHE A 90 1.16 -14.48 15.54
CA PHE A 90 0.61 -13.76 14.39
C PHE A 90 -0.79 -13.30 14.80
N SER A 91 -0.79 -12.17 15.49
CA SER A 91 -1.80 -11.87 16.50
C SER A 91 -3.05 -11.38 15.79
N PHE A 92 -4.17 -11.48 16.50
CA PHE A 92 -5.41 -10.82 16.11
C PHE A 92 -5.18 -9.34 15.70
N PHE A 93 -4.18 -8.67 16.30
CA PHE A 93 -3.78 -7.31 15.96
C PHE A 93 -3.21 -7.19 14.53
N SER A 94 -2.37 -8.12 14.07
CA SER A 94 -1.82 -8.10 12.71
C SER A 94 -2.90 -8.25 11.64
N ILE A 95 -3.84 -9.18 11.85
CA ILE A 95 -4.98 -9.40 10.94
C ILE A 95 -5.89 -8.16 10.92
N THR A 96 -6.20 -7.58 12.08
CA THR A 96 -7.02 -6.37 12.17
C THR A 96 -6.37 -5.17 11.50
N ARG A 97 -5.04 -5.02 11.61
CA ARG A 97 -4.28 -3.96 10.94
C ARG A 97 -4.28 -4.12 9.43
N ILE A 98 -4.06 -5.33 8.92
CA ILE A 98 -4.13 -5.63 7.48
C ILE A 98 -5.53 -5.35 6.94
N LYS A 99 -6.56 -5.81 7.66
CA LYS A 99 -7.96 -5.53 7.34
C LYS A 99 -8.22 -4.03 7.20
N PHE A 100 -7.84 -3.26 8.22
CA PHE A 100 -8.05 -1.81 8.25
C PHE A 100 -7.32 -1.12 7.11
N PHE A 101 -6.05 -1.48 6.90
CA PHE A 101 -5.25 -0.99 5.79
C PHE A 101 -5.91 -1.26 4.42
N LEU A 102 -6.34 -2.50 4.15
CA LEU A 102 -6.99 -2.85 2.87
C LEU A 102 -8.28 -2.06 2.65
N ILE A 103 -9.14 -1.95 3.67
CA ILE A 103 -10.37 -1.15 3.58
C ILE A 103 -10.05 0.29 3.24
N ASN A 104 -9.06 0.88 3.91
CA ASN A 104 -8.71 2.28 3.68
C ASN A 104 -8.12 2.48 2.28
N VAL A 105 -7.20 1.63 1.82
CA VAL A 105 -6.68 1.73 0.44
C VAL A 105 -7.80 1.65 -0.60
N ILE A 106 -8.76 0.73 -0.44
CA ILE A 106 -9.90 0.61 -1.35
C ILE A 106 -10.76 1.89 -1.32
N ARG A 107 -11.01 2.45 -0.14
CA ARG A 107 -11.74 3.71 0.03
C ARG A 107 -11.00 4.88 -0.59
N SER A 108 -9.70 5.01 -0.36
CA SER A 108 -8.87 6.08 -0.94
C SER A 108 -8.88 6.01 -2.47
N LEU A 109 -8.71 4.82 -3.04
CA LEU A 109 -8.75 4.61 -4.49
C LEU A 109 -10.13 4.84 -5.10
N SER A 110 -11.21 4.81 -4.32
CA SER A 110 -12.58 5.07 -4.78
C SER A 110 -13.15 6.41 -4.33
N ASN A 111 -12.34 7.23 -3.65
CA ASN A 111 -12.74 8.54 -3.17
C ASN A 111 -13.01 9.46 -4.36
N GLN A 112 -14.22 10.05 -4.41
CA GLN A 112 -14.63 10.87 -5.55
C GLN A 112 -13.80 12.15 -5.68
N THR A 113 -13.41 12.78 -4.57
CA THR A 113 -12.54 13.96 -4.59
C THR A 113 -11.18 13.63 -5.18
N TYR A 114 -10.57 12.51 -4.75
CA TYR A 114 -9.32 12.01 -5.33
C TYR A 114 -9.48 11.72 -6.83
N VAL A 115 -10.56 11.04 -7.23
CA VAL A 115 -10.80 10.69 -8.64
C VAL A 115 -11.03 11.92 -9.52
N LEU A 116 -11.79 12.90 -9.04
CA LEU A 116 -12.03 14.16 -9.76
C LEU A 116 -10.73 14.94 -9.94
N LYS A 117 -10.00 15.15 -8.83
CA LYS A 117 -8.70 15.81 -8.84
C LYS A 117 -7.74 15.14 -9.83
N PHE A 118 -7.67 13.81 -9.77
CA PHE A 118 -6.85 13.01 -10.67
C PHE A 118 -7.22 13.19 -12.15
N LYS A 119 -8.51 13.28 -12.47
CA LYS A 119 -9.00 13.43 -13.86
C LYS A 119 -8.83 14.85 -14.40
N GLU A 120 -9.07 15.85 -13.56
CA GLU A 120 -9.08 17.26 -13.93
C GLU A 120 -7.68 17.85 -13.97
N GLU A 121 -6.90 17.64 -12.91
CA GLU A 121 -5.58 18.25 -12.78
C GLU A 121 -4.50 17.42 -13.50
N GLN A 122 -4.72 16.10 -13.68
CA GLN A 122 -3.71 15.13 -14.12
C GLN A 122 -2.40 15.18 -13.33
N THR A 123 -2.43 15.84 -12.18
CA THR A 123 -1.31 16.00 -11.30
C THR A 123 -1.79 15.76 -9.88
N ILE A 124 -0.89 15.23 -9.05
CA ILE A 124 -1.13 15.17 -7.62
C ILE A 124 -0.03 15.99 -7.00
N LEU A 125 -0.42 17.14 -6.46
CA LEU A 125 0.40 18.27 -6.00
C LEU A 125 1.65 17.88 -5.18
N LEU A 126 1.66 16.71 -4.54
CA LEU A 126 2.68 16.30 -3.59
C LEU A 126 4.11 16.18 -4.16
N TYR A 127 4.27 15.76 -5.42
CA TYR A 127 5.59 15.49 -6.00
C TYR A 127 5.91 16.32 -7.23
N GLU A 128 5.09 17.32 -7.59
CA GLU A 128 5.28 18.09 -8.82
C GLU A 128 6.57 18.89 -8.79
N ASP A 129 6.79 19.63 -7.70
CA ASP A 129 8.02 20.38 -7.47
C ASP A 129 9.25 19.48 -7.49
N LEU A 130 9.16 18.34 -6.80
CA LEU A 130 10.22 17.34 -6.78
C LEU A 130 10.51 16.80 -8.19
N LYS A 131 9.47 16.52 -8.97
CA LYS A 131 9.58 16.01 -10.34
C LYS A 131 10.24 17.02 -11.26
N GLN A 132 9.77 18.27 -11.22
CA GLN A 132 10.24 19.31 -12.10
C GLN A 132 11.70 19.71 -11.81
N LYS A 133 12.05 19.85 -10.52
CA LYS A 133 13.35 20.42 -10.10
C LYS A 133 14.44 19.37 -9.90
N HIS A 134 14.10 18.18 -9.42
CA HIS A 134 15.08 17.20 -8.95
C HIS A 134 15.06 15.89 -9.74
N ILE A 135 13.89 15.33 -10.01
CA ILE A 135 13.78 14.04 -10.70
C ILE A 135 14.03 14.18 -12.20
N SER A 136 13.85 15.38 -12.78
CA SER A 136 14.21 15.66 -14.17
C SER A 136 15.68 15.38 -14.51
N MET A 137 16.57 15.31 -13.52
CA MET A 137 17.96 14.90 -13.68
C MET A 137 18.14 13.37 -13.81
N ILE A 138 17.13 12.59 -13.42
CA ILE A 138 17.13 11.13 -13.47
C ILE A 138 16.44 10.70 -14.79
N THR A 139 17.22 10.14 -15.70
CA THR A 139 16.70 9.65 -16.99
C THR A 139 15.66 8.54 -16.80
N GLU A 140 14.66 8.49 -17.68
CA GLU A 140 13.64 7.43 -17.68
C GLU A 140 14.25 6.03 -17.77
N ASP A 141 15.32 5.86 -18.56
CA ASP A 141 16.06 4.60 -18.67
C ASP A 141 16.65 4.15 -17.34
N LEU A 142 17.23 5.07 -16.57
CA LEU A 142 17.76 4.77 -15.23
C LEU A 142 16.65 4.34 -14.28
N ILE A 143 15.50 5.03 -14.30
CA ILE A 143 14.33 4.66 -13.49
C ILE A 143 13.87 3.25 -13.86
N ASN A 144 13.67 2.99 -15.16
CA ASN A 144 13.25 1.69 -15.66
C ASN A 144 14.26 0.59 -15.30
N ASN A 145 15.55 0.84 -15.44
CA ASN A 145 16.62 -0.10 -15.06
C ASN A 145 16.62 -0.41 -13.57
N ILE A 146 16.40 0.58 -12.71
CA ILE A 146 16.27 0.37 -11.26
C ILE A 146 15.05 -0.50 -10.95
N PHE A 147 13.89 -0.19 -11.53
CA PHE A 147 12.67 -0.98 -11.27
C PHE A 147 12.75 -2.39 -11.84
N LEU A 148 13.42 -2.59 -12.99
CA LEU A 148 13.70 -3.92 -13.55
C LEU A 148 14.68 -4.70 -12.67
N GLY A 149 15.74 -4.07 -12.18
CA GLY A 149 16.71 -4.68 -11.27
C GLY A 149 16.07 -5.07 -9.92
N LEU A 150 15.18 -4.22 -9.39
CA LEU A 150 14.41 -4.54 -8.19
C LEU A 150 13.46 -5.72 -8.42
N GLN A 151 12.83 -5.81 -9.60
CA GLN A 151 11.99 -6.93 -9.97
C GLN A 151 12.79 -8.24 -10.01
N THR A 152 13.94 -8.26 -10.67
CA THR A 152 14.77 -9.48 -10.79
C THR A 152 15.41 -9.91 -9.46
N GLY A 153 15.91 -8.95 -8.67
CA GLY A 153 16.49 -9.24 -7.35
C GLY A 153 15.46 -9.81 -6.37
N TYR A 154 14.22 -9.30 -6.41
CA TYR A 154 13.14 -9.77 -5.55
C TYR A 154 12.69 -11.19 -5.88
N ILE A 155 12.61 -11.50 -7.18
CA ILE A 155 12.31 -12.85 -7.68
C ILE A 155 13.29 -13.87 -7.10
N ASN A 156 14.58 -13.56 -7.07
CA ASN A 156 15.61 -14.49 -6.60
C ASN A 156 15.57 -14.74 -5.08
N HIS A 157 15.17 -13.74 -4.28
CA HIS A 157 15.06 -13.89 -2.82
C HIS A 157 13.74 -14.56 -2.39
N ALA A 158 12.71 -14.55 -3.25
CA ALA A 158 11.37 -15.03 -2.91
C ALA A 158 11.28 -16.56 -2.70
N ILE A 159 12.21 -17.32 -3.29
CA ILE A 159 12.16 -18.79 -3.37
C ILE A 159 12.55 -19.48 -2.05
N THR A 160 13.22 -18.78 -1.11
CA THR A 160 13.98 -19.48 -0.06
C THR A 160 13.30 -19.65 1.29
N LYS A 161 12.06 -19.15 1.52
CA LYS A 161 11.39 -19.28 2.83
C LYS A 161 9.86 -19.40 2.72
N SER A 162 9.35 -20.58 2.34
CA SER A 162 7.98 -20.92 2.70
C SER A 162 7.96 -21.32 4.17
N THR A 163 7.35 -20.51 5.02
CA THR A 163 7.05 -20.91 6.39
C THR A 163 5.72 -21.64 6.39
N ASP A 164 5.68 -22.86 6.93
CA ASP A 164 4.51 -23.73 7.07
C ASP A 164 3.46 -23.19 8.08
N PHE A 165 3.16 -21.89 8.01
CA PHE A 165 2.15 -21.29 8.88
C PHE A 165 0.75 -21.64 8.36
N LEU A 166 -0.10 -22.12 9.26
CA LEU A 166 -1.52 -22.34 9.00
C LEU A 166 -2.21 -21.00 8.81
N GLU A 167 -2.25 -20.52 7.56
CA GLU A 167 -2.98 -19.32 7.20
C GLU A 167 -4.48 -19.48 7.44
N THR A 168 -5.07 -18.53 8.16
CA THR A 168 -6.53 -18.46 8.32
C THR A 168 -7.20 -18.13 6.98
N GLU A 169 -8.45 -18.58 6.78
CA GLU A 169 -9.23 -18.24 5.58
C GLU A 169 -9.44 -16.72 5.41
N GLU A 170 -9.49 -15.99 6.53
CA GLU A 170 -9.53 -14.53 6.54
C GLU A 170 -8.24 -13.93 5.94
N PHE A 171 -7.07 -14.42 6.36
CA PHE A 171 -5.80 -13.94 5.82
C PHE A 171 -5.64 -14.28 4.33
N LYS A 172 -6.05 -15.48 3.91
CA LYS A 172 -6.09 -15.86 2.47
C LYS A 172 -6.99 -14.92 1.67
N THR A 173 -8.12 -14.51 2.25
CA THR A 173 -9.03 -13.53 1.63
C THR A 173 -8.36 -12.16 1.50
N TYR A 174 -7.62 -11.71 2.51
CA TYR A 174 -6.87 -10.45 2.47
C TYR A 174 -5.76 -10.45 1.41
N LYS A 175 -5.04 -11.56 1.22
CA LYS A 175 -4.08 -11.71 0.12
C LYS A 175 -4.75 -11.57 -1.25
N LYS A 176 -5.86 -12.30 -1.47
CA LYS A 176 -6.65 -12.21 -2.71
C LYS A 176 -7.11 -10.77 -2.99
N ILE A 177 -7.54 -10.06 -1.96
CA ILE A 177 -7.97 -8.66 -2.08
C ILE A 177 -6.80 -7.75 -2.41
N MET A 178 -5.66 -7.90 -1.73
CA MET A 178 -4.46 -7.12 -2.01
C MET A 178 -3.97 -7.35 -3.45
N PHE A 179 -4.00 -8.59 -3.91
CA PHE A 179 -3.70 -8.93 -5.30
C PHE A 179 -4.66 -8.22 -6.28
N ARG A 180 -5.97 -8.20 -5.99
CA ARG A 180 -6.95 -7.44 -6.79
C ARG A 180 -6.67 -5.95 -6.80
N ILE A 181 -6.31 -5.37 -5.65
CA ILE A 181 -5.93 -3.96 -5.53
C ILE A 181 -4.72 -3.68 -6.44
N LEU A 182 -3.65 -4.48 -6.36
CA LEU A 182 -2.48 -4.36 -7.22
C LEU A 182 -2.83 -4.39 -8.70
N PHE A 183 -3.63 -5.38 -9.10
CA PHE A 183 -4.02 -5.54 -10.49
C PHE A 183 -4.81 -4.32 -10.99
N ILE A 184 -5.81 -3.88 -10.22
CA ILE A 184 -6.62 -2.71 -10.60
C ILE A 184 -5.74 -1.47 -10.62
N PHE A 185 -4.93 -1.26 -9.59
CA PHE A 185 -4.07 -0.10 -9.46
C PHE A 185 -3.03 -0.01 -10.58
N ASN A 186 -2.54 -1.15 -11.08
CA ASN A 186 -1.61 -1.19 -12.22
C ASN A 186 -2.29 -0.72 -13.52
N GLN A 187 -3.55 -1.10 -13.72
CA GLN A 187 -4.33 -0.76 -14.91
C GLN A 187 -4.94 0.64 -14.85
N SER A 188 -5.34 1.09 -13.67
CA SER A 188 -6.01 2.37 -13.43
C SER A 188 -5.68 2.92 -12.05
N ASN A 189 -5.56 4.24 -11.92
CA ASN A 189 -5.20 4.85 -10.63
C ASN A 189 -6.37 5.02 -9.66
N HIS A 190 -7.53 4.42 -9.96
CA HIS A 190 -8.72 4.49 -9.12
C HIS A 190 -9.55 3.19 -9.22
N ILE A 191 -10.48 3.01 -8.29
CA ILE A 191 -11.47 1.95 -8.27
C ILE A 191 -12.85 2.59 -8.34
N ASN A 192 -13.71 2.17 -9.28
CA ASN A 192 -15.11 2.63 -9.28
C ASN A 192 -15.79 2.26 -7.95
N LYS A 193 -16.57 3.19 -7.38
CA LYS A 193 -17.27 3.02 -6.10
C LYS A 193 -18.02 1.68 -5.98
N ARG A 194 -18.78 1.27 -6.99
CA ARG A 194 -19.51 -0.02 -6.99
C ARG A 194 -18.56 -1.21 -6.83
N ARG A 195 -17.42 -1.17 -7.51
CA ARG A 195 -16.39 -2.22 -7.43
C ARG A 195 -15.68 -2.19 -6.07
N ALA A 196 -15.40 -1.00 -5.54
CA ALA A 196 -14.85 -0.83 -4.21
C ALA A 196 -15.78 -1.40 -3.12
N ASP A 197 -17.07 -1.06 -3.17
CA ASP A 197 -18.09 -1.58 -2.25
C ASP A 197 -18.18 -3.11 -2.32
N SER A 198 -18.13 -3.67 -3.53
CA SER A 198 -18.08 -5.11 -3.75
C SER A 198 -16.84 -5.75 -3.11
N ILE A 199 -15.64 -5.18 -3.30
CA ILE A 199 -14.41 -5.71 -2.69
C ILE A 199 -14.46 -5.59 -1.16
N ILE A 200 -14.92 -4.46 -0.62
CA ILE A 200 -15.08 -4.25 0.83
C ILE A 200 -16.06 -5.25 1.43
N SER A 201 -17.13 -5.62 0.70
CA SER A 201 -18.09 -6.62 1.16
C SER A 201 -17.45 -8.01 1.38
N LEU A 202 -16.34 -8.32 0.69
CA LEU A 202 -15.57 -9.55 0.89
C LEU A 202 -14.70 -9.51 2.16
N ILE A 203 -14.46 -8.32 2.72
CA ILE A 203 -13.71 -8.11 3.98
C ILE A 203 -14.64 -8.23 5.21
N LYS A 204 -15.95 -8.38 4.98
CA LYS A 204 -16.94 -8.35 6.06
C LYS A 204 -16.61 -9.39 7.13
N PRO A 205 -16.79 -9.02 8.41
CA PRO A 205 -16.35 -9.82 9.53
C PRO A 205 -17.06 -11.17 9.45
N TYR A 206 -16.30 -12.25 9.61
CA TYR A 206 -16.81 -13.41 10.32
C TYR A 206 -17.11 -12.91 11.74
N SER A 207 -18.23 -12.21 11.90
CA SER A 207 -18.79 -11.84 13.18
C SER A 207 -18.94 -13.17 13.91
N ARG A 208 -18.08 -13.40 14.91
CA ARG A 208 -18.00 -14.67 15.64
C ARG A 208 -19.32 -15.04 16.35
N ASN A 209 -20.30 -14.14 16.30
CA ASN A 209 -21.58 -14.19 16.99
C ASN A 209 -22.80 -14.20 16.06
N GLU A 210 -22.63 -14.24 14.73
CA GLU A 210 -23.79 -14.35 13.82
C GLU A 210 -24.21 -15.83 13.67
N THR A 211 -24.97 -16.32 14.65
CA THR A 211 -25.77 -17.57 14.53
C THR A 211 -27.07 -17.38 13.74
N GLU A 212 -27.25 -16.22 13.10
CA GLU A 212 -28.44 -15.98 12.29
C GLU A 212 -28.27 -16.62 10.91
N ILE A 213 -29.03 -17.70 10.72
CA ILE A 213 -29.19 -18.40 9.45
C ILE A 213 -29.59 -17.36 8.40
N PRO A 214 -28.77 -17.12 7.35
CA PRO A 214 -29.08 -16.09 6.38
C PRO A 214 -30.34 -16.49 5.61
N MET A 215 -31.39 -15.68 5.70
CA MET A 215 -32.54 -15.77 4.80
C MET A 215 -32.04 -15.57 3.38
N THR A 216 -32.21 -16.59 2.55
CA THR A 216 -31.84 -16.60 1.14
C THR A 216 -32.75 -15.67 0.34
N HIS A 217 -32.46 -14.38 0.37
CA HIS A 217 -33.00 -13.47 -0.64
C HIS A 217 -32.26 -13.69 -1.96
N ASN A 218 -32.98 -14.24 -2.95
CA ASN A 218 -32.56 -14.36 -4.34
C ASN A 218 -32.29 -12.97 -4.94
N ILE A 219 -31.06 -12.47 -4.77
CA ILE A 219 -30.55 -11.31 -5.51
C ILE A 219 -29.79 -11.87 -6.71
N SER A 220 -30.49 -12.13 -7.81
CA SER A 220 -29.90 -12.66 -9.05
C SER A 220 -29.44 -11.58 -10.04
N GLU A 221 -29.57 -10.29 -9.71
CA GLU A 221 -29.31 -9.23 -10.68
C GLU A 221 -27.96 -8.54 -10.44
N ASN A 222 -27.04 -8.76 -11.39
CA ASN A 222 -25.76 -8.07 -11.63
C ASN A 222 -24.46 -8.77 -11.19
N LEU A 223 -24.36 -10.08 -11.35
CA LEU A 223 -23.06 -10.78 -11.26
C LEU A 223 -22.22 -10.70 -12.56
N THR A 224 -22.72 -10.06 -13.61
CA THR A 224 -22.14 -10.08 -14.97
C THR A 224 -20.81 -9.34 -15.10
N ASP A 225 -20.52 -8.33 -14.25
CA ASP A 225 -19.22 -7.64 -14.26
C ASP A 225 -18.12 -8.44 -13.54
N ILE A 226 -18.47 -9.44 -12.73
CA ILE A 226 -17.50 -10.36 -12.12
C ILE A 226 -17.08 -11.42 -13.16
N THR A 227 -17.89 -11.65 -14.20
CA THR A 227 -17.63 -12.68 -15.22
C THR A 227 -16.42 -12.34 -16.09
N TYR A 228 -16.04 -11.06 -16.24
CA TYR A 228 -14.76 -10.68 -16.89
C TYR A 228 -13.52 -11.14 -16.09
N LEU A 229 -13.65 -11.39 -14.79
CA LEU A 229 -12.61 -12.02 -13.96
C LEU A 229 -12.66 -13.55 -14.00
N SER A 230 -13.67 -14.17 -14.62
CA SER A 230 -13.74 -15.63 -14.74
C SER A 230 -12.64 -16.18 -15.67
N GLY A 231 -12.16 -15.39 -16.64
CA GLY A 231 -10.94 -15.70 -17.40
C GLY A 231 -9.67 -15.66 -16.54
N MET A 232 -9.62 -14.77 -15.53
CA MET A 232 -8.55 -14.76 -14.53
C MET A 232 -8.69 -15.89 -13.49
N SER A 233 -9.83 -16.58 -13.39
CA SER A 233 -10.06 -17.60 -12.35
C SER A 233 -9.08 -18.78 -12.41
N LYS A 234 -8.61 -19.15 -13.61
CA LYS A 234 -7.55 -20.17 -13.77
C LYS A 234 -6.18 -19.68 -13.30
N GLN A 235 -5.96 -18.36 -13.28
CA GLN A 235 -4.71 -17.75 -12.83
C GLN A 235 -4.76 -17.36 -11.34
N ILE A 236 -5.97 -17.17 -10.78
CA ILE A 236 -6.22 -16.92 -9.35
C ILE A 236 -6.15 -18.22 -8.51
N MET A 237 -6.27 -19.41 -9.11
CA MET A 237 -6.14 -20.67 -8.35
C MET A 237 -4.71 -20.98 -7.85
N LEU A 238 -3.71 -20.21 -8.28
CA LEU A 238 -2.31 -20.34 -7.87
C LEU A 238 -2.03 -19.56 -6.54
N ASP A 239 -2.98 -18.80 -6.00
CA ASP A 239 -2.78 -17.70 -5.05
C ASP A 239 -2.49 -18.04 -3.56
N GLN A 240 -1.91 -19.21 -3.25
CA GLN A 240 -1.63 -19.57 -1.84
C GLN A 240 -0.22 -19.25 -1.36
N SER A 241 0.82 -19.27 -2.21
CA SER A 241 2.21 -19.18 -1.71
C SER A 241 2.73 -17.76 -1.48
N VAL A 242 2.13 -16.74 -2.11
CA VAL A 242 2.67 -15.38 -2.04
C VAL A 242 2.36 -14.81 -0.66
N GLN A 243 3.39 -14.41 0.09
CA GLN A 243 3.19 -13.76 1.38
C GLN A 243 2.61 -12.36 1.18
N PHE A 244 1.73 -11.93 2.09
CA PHE A 244 1.10 -10.60 2.04
C PHE A 244 2.13 -9.46 1.95
N GLU A 245 3.23 -9.58 2.68
CA GLU A 245 4.34 -8.62 2.65
C GLU A 245 4.86 -8.41 1.23
N LYS A 246 4.96 -9.48 0.42
CA LYS A 246 5.40 -9.38 -0.98
C LYS A 246 4.41 -8.56 -1.81
N LEU A 247 3.11 -8.80 -1.63
CA LEU A 247 2.07 -8.02 -2.30
C LEU A 247 2.14 -6.54 -1.90
N TRP A 248 2.42 -6.25 -0.63
CA TRP A 248 2.63 -4.89 -0.16
C TRP A 248 3.87 -4.21 -0.75
N VAL A 249 5.01 -4.92 -0.83
CA VAL A 249 6.20 -4.42 -1.52
C VAL A 249 5.87 -4.05 -2.97
N TRP A 250 5.12 -4.89 -3.67
CA TRP A 250 4.67 -4.59 -5.03
C TRP A 250 3.77 -3.35 -5.12
N PHE A 251 2.89 -3.16 -4.15
CA PHE A 251 2.02 -1.98 -4.11
C PHE A 251 2.86 -0.71 -3.94
N THR A 252 3.83 -0.77 -3.02
CA THR A 252 4.79 0.31 -2.80
C THR A 252 5.52 0.66 -4.08
N ARG A 253 6.07 -0.33 -4.80
CA ARG A 253 6.81 -0.09 -6.04
C ARG A 253 5.93 0.50 -7.13
N LEU A 254 4.72 -0.01 -7.26
CA LEU A 254 3.76 0.50 -8.22
C LEU A 254 3.37 1.96 -7.91
N TYR A 255 3.15 2.27 -6.64
CA TYR A 255 2.90 3.62 -6.17
C TYR A 255 4.10 4.54 -6.45
N GLU A 256 5.32 4.14 -6.07
CA GLU A 256 6.55 4.91 -6.28
C GLU A 256 6.77 5.20 -7.76
N ARG A 257 6.54 4.19 -8.62
CA ARG A 257 6.64 4.34 -10.07
C ARG A 257 5.62 5.33 -10.61
N LYS A 258 4.36 5.29 -10.16
CA LYS A 258 3.31 6.17 -10.68
C LYS A 258 3.43 7.61 -10.16
N PHE A 259 3.69 7.77 -8.87
CA PHE A 259 3.57 9.06 -8.20
C PHE A 259 4.89 9.76 -7.95
N ILE A 260 5.98 9.02 -7.68
CA ILE A 260 7.27 9.62 -7.32
C ILE A 260 8.17 9.73 -8.54
N TYR A 261 8.53 8.61 -9.16
CA TYR A 261 9.61 8.57 -10.15
C TYR A 261 9.13 8.66 -11.59
N GLY A 262 8.02 8.00 -11.93
CA GLY A 262 7.51 7.93 -13.30
C GLY A 262 6.25 8.78 -13.49
N ASP A 263 5.40 8.31 -14.39
CA ASP A 263 4.18 8.97 -14.81
C ASP A 263 2.93 8.23 -14.32
N LEU A 264 1.79 8.91 -14.29
CA LEU A 264 0.54 8.32 -13.79
C LEU A 264 0.04 7.14 -14.65
N LYS A 265 0.41 7.09 -15.92
CA LYS A 265 0.09 6.00 -16.86
C LYS A 265 1.13 4.87 -16.83
N SER A 266 2.24 5.04 -16.09
CA SER A 266 3.22 3.99 -15.88
C SER A 266 2.53 2.73 -15.33
N LYS A 267 2.85 1.61 -15.97
CA LYS A 267 2.33 0.29 -15.63
C LYS A 267 3.44 -0.75 -15.80
N TYR A 268 3.37 -1.83 -15.03
CA TYR A 268 4.13 -3.03 -15.35
C TYR A 268 3.44 -3.74 -16.52
N ALA A 269 4.23 -4.06 -17.55
CA ALA A 269 3.75 -4.73 -18.76
C ALA A 269 3.20 -6.13 -18.45
N ASP A 270 3.81 -6.82 -17.50
CA ASP A 270 3.46 -8.18 -17.12
C ASP A 270 3.40 -8.25 -15.60
N LEU A 271 2.22 -8.40 -15.00
CA LEU A 271 2.09 -8.74 -13.57
C LEU A 271 2.20 -10.25 -13.31
N SER A 272 2.39 -11.07 -14.36
CA SER A 272 2.54 -12.50 -14.21
C SER A 272 3.80 -12.90 -13.47
N PHE A 273 4.77 -12.01 -13.25
CA PHE A 273 5.85 -12.29 -12.30
C PHE A 273 5.34 -12.55 -10.88
N ILE A 274 4.17 -12.01 -10.49
CA ILE A 274 3.54 -12.35 -9.21
C ILE A 274 3.11 -13.83 -9.21
N HIS A 275 2.81 -14.39 -10.39
CA HIS A 275 2.38 -15.78 -10.59
C HIS A 275 3.52 -16.75 -10.93
N LYS A 276 4.59 -16.30 -11.61
CA LYS A 276 5.66 -17.16 -12.16
C LYS A 276 6.57 -17.78 -11.11
N TYR A 277 6.47 -17.40 -9.84
CA TYR A 277 7.43 -17.79 -8.80
C TYR A 277 6.75 -18.30 -7.53
N GLN A 278 5.79 -19.21 -7.77
CA GLN A 278 5.40 -20.30 -6.86
C GLN A 278 6.36 -21.47 -6.98
#